data_AF-A0A812DTE6-F1
#
_entry.id   AF-A0A812DTE6-F1
#
_cell.length_a   1.000
_cell.length_b   1.000
_cell.length_c   1.000
_cell.angle_alpha   90.00
_cell.angle_beta   90.00
_cell.angle_gamma   90.00
#
_symmetry.space_group_name_H-M   'P 1'
#
loop_
_entity.id
_entity.type
_entity.pdbx_description
1 polymer ?
#
loop_
_entity_poly.entity_id
_entity_poly.type
_entity_poly.pdbx_seq_one_letter_code
_entity_poly.pdbx_strand_id
1 'polypeptide(L)'
;MSERKKKHSLKLHISAAVLPSAAFVAVPNAPVPSIIKCIEDAPLMGALLNSTVVSRMFGSPQPDPDENQEQQASIRDYEEMNDKGYLTIPFGELTPDKRSESFIDGMNFTEKAYEFHKKSNESEEINKNSSCLPAPVLEETLLARNCFQTEEIEEDIVHLAEETQTGIFESTEQRSSEELHETEAVNHRREQQLKTEIINLRDIVHRLNIELSKYQAKYCSAQILEQCQNIEGLPTQGPIPSWLISTKYLSPLVMEYGEQIEKLEANLTMYKKEFEKASNYCSELITENENLHEKLDKLTSGSSHVLERSVTEQRIDLLTAENLILLEQIKSEKTKSRDTFYTHSAEIQELKDQLHLKSERCNKLEQELMQEVQKNQELKISLDRLKSENQNKIALTEYENKLSALKKEHNDTIAEHEKAKIDLQTELESCYKDKEMSLSVQAQCKDKIERMHATIKGLKAKTREYEITNRKLLEALKITQNMEYLSQEQMQRFRLNEEVVQKILEKHSKSAEQHKQIKNKLKIYKKKLSDELLCKKEAINNLRQEFEIQIRQLCATLKHKEHLLQISEADRLEMENDMEILWQAAQNENQVMRQILKRISCQCQTRSLLSDDS
;
A
#
# COMPACT_ATOMS: atom_id res chain seq x y z
N MET A 1 77.23 -35.84 -8.52
CA MET A 1 77.16 -36.00 -9.98
C MET A 1 75.73 -35.64 -10.39
N SER A 2 75.49 -34.40 -10.82
CA SER A 2 75.38 -34.01 -12.26
C SER A 2 74.33 -34.87 -12.99
N GLU A 3 73.30 -34.38 -13.66
CA GLU A 3 72.86 -33.04 -14.05
C GLU A 3 71.53 -33.23 -14.82
N ARG A 4 70.80 -32.14 -15.09
CA ARG A 4 69.81 -31.93 -16.19
C ARG A 4 68.31 -32.15 -15.93
N LYS A 5 67.74 -31.01 -15.51
CA LYS A 5 66.45 -30.43 -15.90
C LYS A 5 66.17 -30.53 -17.42
N LYS A 6 64.91 -30.81 -17.79
CA LYS A 6 64.25 -30.21 -18.97
C LYS A 6 62.81 -29.86 -18.64
N LYS A 7 62.51 -28.56 -18.68
CA LYS A 7 61.16 -27.97 -18.65
C LYS A 7 60.64 -27.92 -20.09
N HIS A 8 59.44 -28.41 -20.36
CA HIS A 8 58.66 -28.03 -21.53
C HIS A 8 57.58 -27.04 -21.11
N SER A 9 57.67 -25.83 -21.67
CA SER A 9 56.67 -24.77 -21.58
C SER A 9 55.76 -24.88 -22.79
N LEU A 10 54.47 -25.14 -22.58
CA LEU A 10 53.44 -24.96 -23.59
C LEU A 10 52.72 -23.65 -23.28
N LYS A 11 53.02 -22.60 -24.06
CA LYS A 11 52.23 -21.38 -24.14
C LYS A 11 51.14 -21.61 -25.18
N LEU A 12 49.88 -21.65 -24.75
CA LEU A 12 48.73 -21.54 -25.65
C LEU A 12 48.48 -20.05 -25.92
N HIS A 13 48.73 -19.64 -27.16
CA HIS A 13 48.24 -18.39 -27.73
C HIS A 13 46.74 -18.53 -27.97
N ILE A 14 45.91 -17.71 -27.29
CA ILE A 14 44.53 -17.48 -27.70
C ILE A 14 44.50 -16.17 -28.46
N SER A 15 44.16 -16.31 -29.73
CA SER A 15 44.02 -15.29 -30.75
C SER A 15 42.88 -14.33 -30.41
N ALA A 16 43.17 -13.03 -30.42
CA ALA A 16 42.17 -11.98 -30.51
C ALA A 16 41.66 -11.91 -31.96
N ALA A 17 40.37 -12.08 -32.17
CA ALA A 17 39.71 -11.81 -33.44
C ALA A 17 38.26 -11.37 -33.22
N VAL A 18 37.85 -10.42 -34.07
CA VAL A 18 36.48 -9.99 -34.40
C VAL A 18 35.86 -8.88 -33.53
N LEU A 19 36.12 -7.63 -33.96
CA LEU A 19 35.13 -6.54 -33.89
C LEU A 19 34.95 -5.99 -35.31
N PRO A 20 33.72 -5.91 -35.87
CA PRO A 20 33.52 -5.27 -37.15
C PRO A 20 33.53 -3.74 -37.01
N SER A 21 34.34 -3.12 -37.88
CA SER A 21 34.40 -1.70 -38.15
C SER A 21 33.05 -1.20 -38.66
N ALA A 22 32.44 -0.25 -37.96
CA ALA A 22 31.33 0.54 -38.48
C ALA A 22 31.78 2.00 -38.60
N ALA A 23 31.73 2.51 -39.83
CA ALA A 23 32.18 3.81 -40.25
C ALA A 23 31.33 4.94 -39.65
N PHE A 24 31.99 5.93 -39.03
CA PHE A 24 31.41 7.24 -38.79
C PHE A 24 31.45 8.06 -40.08
N VAL A 25 30.28 8.35 -40.63
CA VAL A 25 30.10 9.32 -41.70
C VAL A 25 30.12 10.72 -41.07
N ALA A 26 31.09 11.52 -41.48
CA ALA A 26 31.20 12.94 -41.14
C ALA A 26 30.12 13.75 -41.89
N VAL A 27 29.42 14.63 -41.17
CA VAL A 27 28.56 15.68 -41.74
C VAL A 27 29.19 17.04 -41.42
N PRO A 28 29.27 17.97 -42.39
CA PRO A 28 30.10 19.16 -42.29
C PRO A 28 29.44 20.36 -41.58
N ASN A 29 30.32 21.22 -41.08
CA ASN A 29 30.18 22.55 -40.49
C ASN A 29 28.96 23.40 -40.92
N ALA A 30 28.31 24.02 -39.93
CA ALA A 30 27.57 25.28 -40.05
C ALA A 30 27.73 26.11 -38.75
N PRO A 31 27.58 27.46 -38.81
CA PRO A 31 28.40 28.38 -38.02
C PRO A 31 27.77 28.89 -36.72
N VAL A 32 28.66 29.45 -35.89
CA VAL A 32 28.45 30.12 -34.60
C VAL A 32 27.49 31.32 -34.68
N PRO A 33 26.58 31.52 -33.70
CA PRO A 33 25.96 32.82 -33.47
C PRO A 33 26.71 33.63 -32.42
N SER A 34 26.73 34.92 -32.70
CA SER A 34 27.54 35.99 -32.16
C SER A 34 27.28 36.36 -30.70
N ILE A 35 28.37 36.78 -30.08
CA ILE A 35 28.49 37.64 -28.91
C ILE A 35 27.54 38.85 -29.00
N ILE A 36 26.74 39.08 -27.96
CA ILE A 36 26.21 40.41 -27.62
C ILE A 36 26.77 40.81 -26.26
N LYS A 37 27.37 42.00 -26.24
CA LYS A 37 28.02 42.66 -25.12
C LYS A 37 27.03 43.21 -24.10
N CYS A 38 27.43 43.07 -22.84
CA CYS A 38 27.41 44.03 -21.73
C CYS A 38 26.38 45.17 -21.74
N ILE A 39 25.61 45.24 -20.64
CA ILE A 39 25.44 46.48 -19.89
C ILE A 39 25.84 46.18 -18.44
N GLU A 40 26.99 46.71 -18.06
CA GLU A 40 27.40 46.91 -16.67
C GLU A 40 26.70 48.16 -16.15
N ASP A 41 26.09 48.09 -14.97
CA ASP A 41 26.13 49.15 -13.97
C ASP A 41 25.83 48.51 -12.59
N ALA A 42 26.76 48.75 -11.67
CA ALA A 42 26.96 48.15 -10.34
C ALA A 42 25.88 48.58 -9.30
N PRO A 43 25.95 48.26 -7.98
CA PRO A 43 26.98 47.49 -7.27
C PRO A 43 26.46 46.46 -6.24
N LEU A 44 27.42 45.61 -5.89
CA LEU A 44 27.50 44.75 -4.72
C LEU A 44 27.29 45.54 -3.41
N MET A 45 26.31 45.17 -2.58
CA MET A 45 26.27 45.52 -1.16
C MET A 45 25.28 44.61 -0.41
N GLY A 46 25.72 44.10 0.75
CA GLY A 46 24.82 43.89 1.88
C GLY A 46 24.24 42.50 2.06
N ALA A 47 24.94 41.69 2.86
CA ALA A 47 24.32 40.68 3.70
C ALA A 47 23.24 41.29 4.62
N LEU A 48 22.44 40.39 5.21
CA LEU A 48 21.55 40.52 6.38
C LEU A 48 20.04 40.62 6.14
N LEU A 49 19.38 39.55 6.62
CA LEU A 49 18.07 39.48 7.27
C LEU A 49 16.81 39.69 6.41
N ASN A 50 16.04 38.61 6.27
CA ASN A 50 14.72 38.52 6.92
C ASN A 50 14.14 37.11 6.76
N SER A 51 14.43 36.25 7.74
CA SER A 51 13.44 35.30 8.24
C SER A 51 12.33 36.09 8.95
N THR A 52 11.07 35.71 8.76
CA THR A 52 10.08 35.27 9.77
C THR A 52 8.63 35.60 9.32
N VAL A 53 7.73 34.62 9.50
CA VAL A 53 6.24 34.69 9.58
C VAL A 53 5.50 34.86 8.22
N VAL A 54 4.66 33.96 7.68
CA VAL A 54 3.53 33.17 8.24
C VAL A 54 3.30 31.86 7.46
N SER A 55 2.87 30.86 8.23
CA SER A 55 2.45 29.48 8.01
C SER A 55 1.27 29.15 7.07
N ARG A 56 1.07 27.82 6.87
CA ARG A 56 -0.11 27.04 6.40
C ARG A 56 -0.24 26.95 4.87
N MET A 57 -0.24 25.78 4.22
CA MET A 57 -0.96 24.53 4.51
C MET A 57 -0.27 23.29 3.91
N PHE A 58 -0.66 22.12 4.43
CA PHE A 58 -0.40 20.73 4.01
C PHE A 58 0.86 20.05 4.56
N GLY A 59 0.61 19.10 5.46
CA GLY A 59 1.58 18.36 6.24
C GLY A 59 2.11 17.11 5.54
N SER A 60 3.35 16.78 5.90
CA SER A 60 3.98 15.46 5.74
C SER A 60 4.19 14.86 7.14
N PRO A 61 4.15 13.52 7.27
CA PRO A 61 4.19 12.86 8.57
C PRO A 61 5.58 12.90 9.18
N GLN A 62 5.63 13.12 10.50
CA GLN A 62 6.82 13.10 11.32
C GLN A 62 7.08 11.66 11.82
N PRO A 63 8.35 11.23 11.94
CA PRO A 63 8.69 9.90 12.45
C PRO A 63 8.51 9.82 13.98
N ASP A 64 7.91 8.73 14.44
CA ASP A 64 7.76 8.39 15.85
C ASP A 64 9.15 8.15 16.50
N PRO A 65 9.38 8.67 17.72
CA PRO A 65 10.60 8.40 18.48
C PRO A 65 10.38 7.22 19.45
N ASP A 66 10.10 6.01 18.95
CA ASP A 66 9.83 4.87 19.84
C ASP A 66 10.32 3.49 19.32
N GLU A 67 11.43 3.44 18.58
CA GLU A 67 12.05 2.15 18.18
C GLU A 67 13.20 1.67 19.09
N ASN A 68 13.52 2.39 20.17
CA ASN A 68 14.64 2.03 21.06
C ASN A 68 14.21 1.40 22.41
N GLN A 69 12.92 1.17 22.66
CA GLN A 69 12.46 0.53 23.91
C GLN A 69 12.25 -1.00 23.79
N GLU A 70 12.02 -1.55 22.59
CA GLU A 70 11.79 -2.99 22.44
C GLU A 70 13.06 -3.85 22.60
N GLN A 71 14.25 -3.29 22.35
CA GLN A 71 15.51 -4.04 22.52
C GLN A 71 15.99 -4.09 23.98
N GLN A 72 15.50 -3.23 24.87
CA GLN A 72 15.85 -3.26 26.30
C GLN A 72 14.84 -4.03 27.16
N ALA A 73 13.64 -4.31 26.67
CA ALA A 73 12.64 -5.13 27.36
C ALA A 73 13.01 -6.62 27.37
N SER A 74 13.61 -7.15 26.29
CA SER A 74 13.98 -8.58 26.21
C SER A 74 15.20 -8.98 27.08
N ILE A 75 15.93 -8.01 27.63
CA ILE A 75 17.14 -8.28 28.45
C ILE A 75 16.87 -8.19 29.95
N ARG A 76 15.75 -7.57 30.38
CA ARG A 76 15.39 -7.44 31.80
C ARG A 76 14.64 -8.65 32.37
N ASP A 77 14.07 -9.49 31.52
CA ASP A 77 13.31 -10.69 31.97
C ASP A 77 14.20 -11.86 32.43
N TYR A 78 15.52 -11.81 32.18
CA TYR A 78 16.46 -12.86 32.64
C TYR A 78 17.17 -12.51 33.95
N GLU A 79 17.15 -11.24 34.40
CA GLU A 79 17.83 -10.83 35.64
C GLU A 79 16.92 -10.91 36.89
N GLU A 80 15.59 -10.97 36.73
CA GLU A 80 14.63 -11.10 37.84
C GLU A 80 14.35 -12.55 38.29
N MET A 81 14.92 -13.57 37.65
CA MET A 81 14.73 -14.98 38.08
C MET A 81 15.67 -15.45 39.19
N ASN A 82 16.63 -14.63 39.64
CA ASN A 82 17.62 -15.07 40.65
C ASN A 82 17.36 -14.62 42.09
N ASP A 83 16.31 -13.87 42.37
CA ASP A 83 16.02 -13.41 43.73
C ASP A 83 14.65 -13.88 44.25
N LYS A 84 14.75 -14.79 45.23
CA LYS A 84 13.75 -15.18 46.24
C LYS A 84 12.66 -16.19 45.79
N GLY A 85 12.80 -17.42 46.29
CA GLY A 85 11.62 -18.14 46.82
C GLY A 85 11.31 -19.54 46.30
N TYR A 86 12.04 -20.11 45.34
CA TYR A 86 11.76 -21.46 44.83
C TYR A 86 12.70 -22.53 45.37
N LEU A 87 12.70 -22.72 46.69
CA LEU A 87 13.15 -23.95 47.33
C LEU A 87 12.23 -24.24 48.51
N THR A 88 11.15 -25.00 48.29
CA THR A 88 10.62 -26.04 49.19
C THR A 88 9.41 -26.70 48.51
N ILE A 89 9.55 -27.95 48.04
CA ILE A 89 8.41 -28.86 47.87
C ILE A 89 8.79 -30.17 48.58
N PRO A 90 7.95 -30.72 49.47
CA PRO A 90 8.28 -31.88 50.29
C PRO A 90 8.11 -33.18 49.48
N PHE A 91 9.08 -34.09 49.60
CA PHE A 91 8.98 -35.44 49.05
C PHE A 91 8.12 -36.31 49.96
N GLY A 92 6.96 -36.73 49.45
CA GLY A 92 6.17 -37.84 49.98
C GLY A 92 6.59 -39.17 49.34
N GLU A 93 6.67 -40.19 50.19
CA GLU A 93 7.06 -41.58 49.92
C GLU A 93 6.27 -42.22 48.78
N LEU A 94 6.94 -42.91 47.85
CA LEU A 94 6.38 -44.05 47.11
C LEU A 94 7.50 -45.04 46.73
N THR A 95 7.16 -46.31 46.83
CA THR A 95 8.00 -47.52 46.92
C THR A 95 8.70 -47.95 45.62
N PRO A 96 9.76 -48.78 45.70
CA PRO A 96 10.49 -49.26 44.53
C PRO A 96 9.92 -50.58 43.99
N ASP A 97 9.73 -50.69 42.68
CA ASP A 97 9.57 -52.00 42.03
C ASP A 97 10.29 -52.09 40.67
N LYS A 98 11.39 -52.84 40.71
CA LYS A 98 11.90 -53.86 39.77
C LYS A 98 11.47 -53.81 38.29
N ARG A 99 12.49 -53.72 37.42
CA ARG A 99 12.88 -54.72 36.37
C ARG A 99 14.01 -54.11 35.52
N SER A 100 15.24 -54.62 35.68
CA SER A 100 15.91 -55.62 34.80
C SER A 100 16.21 -55.06 33.40
N GLU A 101 17.38 -55.19 32.77
CA GLU A 101 18.63 -55.93 33.03
C GLU A 101 19.58 -55.60 31.84
N SER A 102 20.84 -56.05 31.96
CA SER A 102 21.96 -56.11 30.99
C SER A 102 22.92 -54.89 30.98
N PHE A 103 24.15 -54.92 31.52
CA PHE A 103 25.30 -55.87 31.39
C PHE A 103 25.93 -55.71 29.98
N ILE A 104 27.15 -55.21 29.74
CA ILE A 104 28.49 -55.64 30.24
C ILE A 104 29.58 -54.54 30.10
N ASP A 105 30.45 -54.52 31.12
CA ASP A 105 31.91 -54.23 31.29
C ASP A 105 32.68 -53.09 30.62
N GLY A 106 33.58 -52.51 31.45
CA GLY A 106 34.99 -52.45 31.09
C GLY A 106 35.93 -51.52 31.90
N MET A 107 36.34 -51.94 33.11
CA MET A 107 37.56 -51.56 33.89
C MET A 107 37.80 -50.08 34.29
N ASN A 108 38.03 -49.63 35.54
CA ASN A 108 38.72 -50.05 36.79
C ASN A 108 40.09 -49.36 37.04
N PHE A 109 40.30 -49.04 38.34
CA PHE A 109 41.55 -48.66 39.07
C PHE A 109 42.00 -47.19 38.96
N THR A 110 42.33 -46.40 40.01
CA THR A 110 42.68 -46.50 41.47
C THR A 110 42.45 -45.08 42.05
N GLU A 111 41.81 -44.80 43.19
CA GLU A 111 42.16 -44.95 44.62
C GLU A 111 43.50 -44.34 45.10
N LYS A 112 43.44 -43.64 46.26
CA LYS A 112 44.45 -42.99 47.14
C LYS A 112 44.76 -41.49 46.88
N ALA A 113 44.79 -40.59 47.88
CA ALA A 113 44.87 -40.73 49.34
C ALA A 113 44.56 -39.39 50.08
N TYR A 114 43.89 -39.52 51.25
CA TYR A 114 44.06 -38.86 52.57
C TYR A 114 44.12 -37.32 52.68
N GLU A 115 43.20 -36.63 53.37
CA GLU A 115 42.92 -36.53 54.83
C GLU A 115 44.13 -36.23 55.73
N PHE A 116 44.14 -35.04 56.39
CA PHE A 116 44.75 -34.83 57.72
C PHE A 116 44.14 -33.61 58.48
N HIS A 117 43.48 -33.92 59.61
CA HIS A 117 43.19 -33.15 60.85
C HIS A 117 42.40 -31.82 60.92
N LYS A 118 41.08 -31.94 61.15
CA LYS A 118 40.30 -31.85 62.42
C LYS A 118 40.80 -31.00 63.65
N LYS A 119 39.93 -30.04 64.03
CA LYS A 119 39.44 -29.57 65.37
C LYS A 119 40.23 -28.58 66.26
N SER A 120 39.54 -27.48 66.57
CA SER A 120 39.19 -26.92 67.91
C SER A 120 38.60 -25.51 67.72
N ASN A 121 37.72 -24.91 68.51
CA ASN A 121 36.67 -25.29 69.47
C ASN A 121 35.98 -23.93 69.79
N GLU A 122 34.66 -23.91 69.99
CA GLU A 122 33.91 -22.74 70.44
C GLU A 122 34.06 -22.46 71.95
N SER A 123 33.94 -21.18 72.31
CA SER A 123 33.41 -20.58 73.56
C SER A 123 34.11 -20.86 74.91
N GLU A 124 34.56 -19.80 75.58
CA GLU A 124 34.08 -19.41 76.93
C GLU A 124 34.63 -18.06 77.41
N GLU A 125 33.90 -17.50 78.35
CA GLU A 125 33.74 -16.10 78.72
C GLU A 125 34.37 -15.82 80.11
N ILE A 126 34.61 -14.53 80.42
CA ILE A 126 34.71 -13.92 81.77
C ILE A 126 36.04 -14.12 82.55
N ASN A 127 36.83 -13.04 82.76
CA ASN A 127 36.73 -12.13 83.93
C ASN A 127 37.94 -11.18 84.08
N LYS A 128 37.65 -9.87 84.23
CA LYS A 128 38.20 -8.89 85.22
C LYS A 128 39.74 -8.77 85.36
N ASN A 129 40.36 -7.58 85.30
CA ASN A 129 40.07 -6.38 86.11
C ASN A 129 40.99 -5.19 85.77
N SER A 130 40.55 -3.99 86.18
CA SER A 130 41.32 -2.75 86.51
C SER A 130 41.60 -1.76 85.37
N SER A 131 41.42 -0.44 85.49
CA SER A 131 40.53 0.47 86.22
C SER A 131 40.82 1.90 85.72
N CYS A 132 39.80 2.75 85.67
CA CYS A 132 39.77 4.16 85.28
C CYS A 132 40.72 5.15 86.02
N LEU A 133 41.20 6.14 85.24
CA LEU A 133 41.31 7.62 85.51
C LEU A 133 42.20 8.13 86.68
N PRO A 134 42.54 9.45 86.78
CA PRO A 134 42.70 10.53 85.78
C PRO A 134 44.02 11.36 85.97
N ALA A 135 44.27 12.33 85.06
CA ALA A 135 45.20 13.48 85.19
C ALA A 135 44.82 14.41 86.40
N PRO A 136 45.59 15.44 86.87
CA PRO A 136 46.32 16.48 86.11
C PRO A 136 47.54 17.20 86.81
N VAL A 137 47.92 18.38 86.28
CA VAL A 137 48.72 19.52 86.86
C VAL A 137 50.22 19.54 86.51
N LEU A 138 50.65 20.30 85.48
CA LEU A 138 51.18 21.70 85.48
C LEU A 138 52.51 21.81 86.26
N GLU A 139 53.62 22.29 85.68
CA GLU A 139 53.82 23.72 85.38
C GLU A 139 55.04 23.98 84.46
N GLU A 140 54.90 25.03 83.62
CA GLU A 140 55.89 26.08 83.26
C GLU A 140 57.28 25.70 82.70
N THR A 141 57.77 26.22 81.57
CA THR A 141 57.71 27.57 80.99
C THR A 141 58.24 27.51 79.53
N LEU A 142 57.73 28.36 78.63
CA LEU A 142 58.50 29.44 77.96
C LEU A 142 57.79 29.95 76.69
N LEU A 143 57.38 31.21 76.78
CA LEU A 143 57.52 32.27 75.77
C LEU A 143 56.67 32.18 74.48
N ALA A 144 55.48 32.77 74.64
CA ALA A 144 54.88 33.78 73.75
C ALA A 144 55.72 34.28 72.56
N ARG A 145 55.15 34.16 71.36
CA ARG A 145 55.12 35.26 70.38
C ARG A 145 53.96 35.12 69.40
N ASN A 146 53.09 36.13 69.44
CA ASN A 146 52.15 36.58 68.41
C ASN A 146 50.85 35.78 68.18
N CYS A 147 49.82 36.16 68.95
CA CYS A 147 48.46 36.36 68.41
C CYS A 147 48.51 37.24 67.16
N PHE A 148 47.70 36.89 66.17
CA PHE A 148 47.11 37.68 65.07
C PHE A 148 47.08 36.80 63.81
N GLN A 149 46.20 35.78 63.79
CA GLN A 149 45.73 35.12 62.57
C GLN A 149 44.64 34.03 62.78
N THR A 150 44.00 33.94 63.96
CA THR A 150 43.05 32.84 64.23
C THR A 150 41.57 33.22 64.15
N GLU A 151 41.21 34.50 64.00
CA GLU A 151 39.79 34.90 63.85
C GLU A 151 39.34 34.94 62.37
N GLU A 152 40.25 35.14 61.42
CA GLU A 152 39.89 35.26 59.98
C GLU A 152 39.71 33.89 59.30
N ILE A 153 40.25 32.81 59.88
CA ILE A 153 40.17 31.46 59.31
C ILE A 153 38.97 30.67 59.88
N GLU A 154 38.48 31.02 61.08
CA GLU A 154 37.28 30.37 61.65
C GLU A 154 35.97 30.89 61.03
N GLU A 155 35.88 32.16 60.63
CA GLU A 155 34.68 32.70 59.95
C GLU A 155 34.54 32.17 58.51
N ASP A 156 35.65 32.01 57.77
CA ASP A 156 35.64 31.50 56.38
C ASP A 156 35.33 29.99 56.32
N ILE A 157 35.72 29.20 57.33
CA ILE A 157 35.42 27.77 57.39
C ILE A 157 33.95 27.52 57.76
N VAL A 158 33.34 28.38 58.58
CA VAL A 158 31.91 28.29 58.93
C VAL A 158 31.03 28.72 57.75
N HIS A 159 31.38 29.79 57.03
CA HIS A 159 30.61 30.24 55.85
C HIS A 159 30.67 29.24 54.68
N LEU A 160 31.83 28.62 54.40
CA LEU A 160 31.96 27.60 53.34
C LEU A 160 31.28 26.26 53.71
N ALA A 161 31.19 25.92 54.99
CA ALA A 161 30.48 24.73 55.45
C ALA A 161 28.96 24.91 55.43
N GLU A 162 28.45 26.11 55.76
CA GLU A 162 27.01 26.43 55.68
C GLU A 162 26.52 26.58 54.22
N GLU A 163 27.32 27.15 53.31
CA GLU A 163 26.97 27.26 51.88
C GLU A 163 26.98 25.90 51.15
N THR A 164 27.87 24.98 51.52
CA THR A 164 27.93 23.64 50.89
C THR A 164 26.88 22.66 51.41
N GLN A 165 26.38 22.83 52.65
CA GLN A 165 25.28 22.02 53.18
C GLN A 165 23.89 22.54 52.79
N THR A 166 23.69 23.86 52.69
CA THR A 166 22.40 24.45 52.26
C THR A 166 22.16 24.30 50.76
N GLY A 167 23.19 24.48 49.93
CA GLY A 167 23.09 24.36 48.47
C GLY A 167 22.85 22.92 47.97
N ILE A 168 23.35 21.90 48.69
CA ILE A 168 23.11 20.49 48.34
C ILE A 168 21.73 20.03 48.83
N PHE A 169 21.28 20.49 50.00
CA PHE A 169 19.96 20.13 50.54
C PHE A 169 18.82 20.73 49.70
N GLU A 170 18.87 22.04 49.37
CA GLU A 170 17.84 22.70 48.55
C GLU A 170 17.76 22.13 47.12
N SER A 171 18.91 21.75 46.53
CA SER A 171 18.96 21.13 45.19
C SER A 171 18.39 19.71 45.17
N THR A 172 18.56 18.94 46.25
CA THR A 172 17.99 17.58 46.36
C THR A 172 16.53 17.58 46.79
N GLU A 173 16.11 18.56 47.59
CA GLU A 173 14.73 18.74 48.02
C GLU A 173 13.86 19.30 46.89
N GLN A 174 14.37 20.21 46.05
CA GLN A 174 13.68 20.64 44.83
C GLN A 174 13.53 19.51 43.81
N ARG A 175 14.57 18.68 43.63
CA ARG A 175 14.55 17.57 42.66
C ARG A 175 13.65 16.41 43.11
N SER A 176 13.60 16.12 44.42
CA SER A 176 12.66 15.13 44.98
C SER A 176 11.23 15.65 45.08
N SER A 177 11.03 16.95 45.33
CA SER A 177 9.70 17.58 45.32
C SER A 177 9.12 17.67 43.89
N GLU A 178 9.96 17.91 42.88
CA GLU A 178 9.54 17.84 41.47
C GLU A 178 9.20 16.41 41.03
N GLU A 179 9.98 15.40 41.41
CA GLU A 179 9.65 13.98 41.14
C GLU A 179 8.39 13.51 41.89
N LEU A 180 8.18 13.96 43.14
CA LEU A 180 6.95 13.69 43.89
C LEU A 180 5.75 14.40 43.27
N HIS A 181 5.89 15.66 42.83
CA HIS A 181 4.82 16.36 42.13
C HIS A 181 4.48 15.74 40.77
N GLU A 182 5.47 15.24 40.03
CA GLU A 182 5.24 14.58 38.75
C GLU A 182 4.55 13.22 38.93
N THR A 183 4.95 12.43 39.94
CA THR A 183 4.28 11.16 40.28
C THR A 183 2.87 11.36 40.84
N GLU A 184 2.66 12.38 41.69
CA GLU A 184 1.33 12.78 42.16
C GLU A 184 0.44 13.26 41.01
N ALA A 185 0.97 14.03 40.05
CA ALA A 185 0.22 14.48 38.88
C ALA A 185 -0.18 13.32 37.96
N VAL A 186 0.71 12.33 37.77
CA VAL A 186 0.40 11.10 37.01
C VAL A 186 -0.66 10.27 37.74
N ASN A 187 -0.56 10.11 39.06
CA ASN A 187 -1.57 9.41 39.86
C ASN A 187 -2.92 10.14 39.83
N HIS A 188 -2.93 11.48 39.90
CA HIS A 188 -4.15 12.26 39.83
C HIS A 188 -4.83 12.15 38.45
N ARG A 189 -4.05 12.12 37.37
CA ARG A 189 -4.57 11.82 36.01
C ARG A 189 -5.16 10.41 35.93
N ARG A 190 -4.48 9.41 36.51
CA ARG A 190 -4.97 8.03 36.55
C ARG A 190 -6.27 7.90 37.35
N GLU A 191 -6.37 8.56 38.49
CA GLU A 191 -7.61 8.61 39.29
C GLU A 191 -8.75 9.30 38.55
N GLN A 192 -8.47 10.39 37.83
CA GLN A 192 -9.46 11.07 37.01
C GLN A 192 -9.98 10.17 35.87
N GLN A 193 -9.09 9.45 35.20
CA GLN A 193 -9.46 8.46 34.18
C GLN A 193 -10.33 7.33 34.75
N LEU A 194 -10.00 6.80 35.93
CA LEU A 194 -10.81 5.79 36.59
C LEU A 194 -12.19 6.33 37.01
N LYS A 195 -12.26 7.58 37.49
CA LYS A 195 -13.54 8.24 37.82
C LYS A 195 -14.41 8.41 36.56
N THR A 196 -13.83 8.83 35.44
CA THR A 196 -14.56 8.93 34.17
C THR A 196 -15.03 7.57 33.68
N GLU A 197 -14.21 6.53 33.83
CA GLU A 197 -14.58 5.17 33.41
C GLU A 197 -15.71 4.59 34.27
N ILE A 198 -15.69 4.82 35.58
CA ILE A 198 -16.78 4.42 36.48
C ILE A 198 -18.11 5.09 36.10
N ILE A 199 -18.07 6.37 35.70
CA ILE A 199 -19.26 7.08 35.22
C ILE A 199 -19.77 6.46 33.92
N ASN A 200 -18.88 6.23 32.95
CA ASN A 200 -19.23 5.59 31.67
C ASN A 200 -19.85 4.19 31.88
N LEU A 201 -19.26 3.37 32.75
CA LEU A 201 -19.77 2.04 33.08
C LEU A 201 -21.15 2.11 33.73
N ARG A 202 -21.37 3.07 34.64
CA ARG A 202 -22.69 3.29 35.26
C ARG A 202 -23.73 3.68 34.21
N ASP A 203 -23.39 4.54 33.26
CA ASP A 203 -24.29 4.97 32.18
C ASP A 203 -24.64 3.81 31.23
N ILE A 204 -23.64 2.97 30.90
CA ILE A 204 -23.87 1.76 30.09
C ILE A 204 -24.79 0.78 30.83
N VAL A 205 -24.55 0.53 32.12
CA VAL A 205 -25.41 -0.34 32.94
C VAL A 205 -26.83 0.22 33.00
N HIS A 206 -26.99 1.52 33.23
CA HIS A 206 -28.31 2.15 33.28
C HIS A 206 -29.05 2.01 31.94
N ARG A 207 -28.36 2.26 30.81
CA ARG A 207 -28.92 2.09 29.47
C ARG A 207 -29.33 0.65 29.19
N LEU A 208 -28.48 -0.32 29.54
CA LEU A 208 -28.79 -1.74 29.40
C LEU A 208 -29.99 -2.13 30.26
N ASN A 209 -30.11 -1.60 31.47
CA ASN A 209 -31.24 -1.89 32.37
C ASN A 209 -32.56 -1.31 31.85
N ILE A 210 -32.52 -0.13 31.22
CA ILE A 210 -33.68 0.45 30.50
C ILE A 210 -34.10 -0.46 29.35
N GLU A 211 -33.15 -0.91 28.53
CA GLU A 211 -33.45 -1.82 27.43
C GLU A 211 -33.99 -3.16 27.97
N LEU A 212 -33.38 -3.74 29.00
CA LEU A 212 -33.87 -4.96 29.64
C LEU A 212 -35.32 -4.80 30.14
N SER A 213 -35.63 -3.66 30.76
CA SER A 213 -36.99 -3.34 31.23
C SER A 213 -37.99 -3.21 30.08
N LYS A 214 -37.59 -2.60 28.95
CA LYS A 214 -38.43 -2.54 27.73
C LYS A 214 -38.65 -3.92 27.13
N TYR A 215 -37.60 -4.75 27.06
CA TYR A 215 -37.70 -6.13 26.58
C TYR A 215 -38.64 -6.94 27.48
N GLN A 216 -38.48 -6.84 28.80
CA GLN A 216 -39.38 -7.49 29.76
C GLN A 216 -40.82 -7.00 29.57
N ALA A 217 -41.08 -5.69 29.48
CA ALA A 217 -42.43 -5.18 29.25
C ALA A 217 -43.04 -5.67 27.92
N LYS A 218 -42.23 -5.80 26.86
CA LYS A 218 -42.69 -6.19 25.52
C LYS A 218 -42.96 -7.70 25.39
N TYR A 219 -42.23 -8.54 26.11
CA TYR A 219 -42.28 -10.00 25.91
C TYR A 219 -42.70 -10.81 27.15
N CYS A 220 -42.78 -10.22 28.35
CA CYS A 220 -43.24 -10.92 29.56
C CYS A 220 -44.74 -11.29 29.51
N SER A 221 -45.50 -10.67 28.61
CA SER A 221 -46.87 -11.09 28.31
C SER A 221 -46.96 -12.52 27.76
N ALA A 222 -45.93 -13.02 27.07
CA ALA A 222 -45.94 -14.33 26.44
C ALA A 222 -45.63 -15.48 27.42
N GLN A 223 -44.70 -15.28 28.37
CA GLN A 223 -44.38 -16.28 29.39
C GLN A 223 -45.49 -16.42 30.45
N ILE A 224 -46.24 -15.34 30.71
CA ILE A 224 -47.44 -15.35 31.55
C ILE A 224 -48.60 -16.04 30.79
N LEU A 225 -48.74 -15.83 29.47
CA LEU A 225 -49.77 -16.51 28.67
C LEU A 225 -49.55 -18.03 28.59
N GLU A 226 -48.30 -18.52 28.53
CA GLU A 226 -48.03 -19.98 28.51
C GLU A 226 -48.28 -20.66 29.87
N GLN A 227 -48.24 -19.93 30.98
CA GLN A 227 -48.65 -20.45 32.31
C GLN A 227 -50.15 -20.27 32.59
N CYS A 228 -50.87 -19.53 31.74
CA CYS A 228 -52.33 -19.36 31.80
C CYS A 228 -53.04 -20.29 30.81
N GLN A 229 -53.11 -21.59 31.10
CA GLN A 229 -54.06 -22.51 30.42
C GLN A 229 -55.54 -22.22 30.75
N ASN A 230 -55.84 -21.11 31.43
CA ASN A 230 -57.19 -20.60 31.63
C ASN A 230 -57.28 -19.22 30.96
N ILE A 231 -58.12 -19.10 29.94
CA ILE A 231 -58.61 -17.81 29.47
C ILE A 231 -59.48 -17.26 30.61
N GLU A 232 -58.89 -16.50 31.54
CA GLU A 232 -59.59 -15.76 32.59
C GLU A 232 -60.44 -14.64 31.95
N GLY A 233 -61.57 -15.03 31.38
CA GLY A 233 -62.51 -14.15 30.70
C GLY A 233 -63.83 -14.81 30.31
N LEU A 234 -63.90 -16.14 30.27
CA LEU A 234 -65.16 -16.87 30.14
C LEU A 234 -65.36 -17.81 31.34
N PRO A 235 -66.54 -17.79 32.00
CA PRO A 235 -66.82 -18.70 33.10
C PRO A 235 -66.90 -20.15 32.58
N THR A 236 -66.00 -21.01 33.03
CA THR A 236 -65.97 -22.45 32.69
C THR A 236 -66.91 -23.29 33.56
N GLN A 237 -67.56 -22.70 34.57
CA GLN A 237 -68.63 -23.32 35.35
C GLN A 237 -69.79 -22.33 35.57
N GLY A 238 -71.00 -22.71 35.14
CA GLY A 238 -72.24 -21.94 35.26
C GLY A 238 -73.07 -21.93 33.97
N PRO A 239 -74.38 -21.61 34.02
CA PRO A 239 -75.16 -21.43 32.80
C PRO A 239 -74.51 -20.30 31.98
N ILE A 240 -74.29 -20.60 30.69
CA ILE A 240 -73.64 -19.67 29.77
C ILE A 240 -74.39 -18.32 29.86
N PRO A 241 -73.69 -17.19 30.07
CA PRO A 241 -74.33 -15.90 30.25
C PRO A 241 -75.27 -15.58 29.08
N SER A 242 -76.45 -15.01 29.37
CA SER A 242 -77.49 -14.78 28.37
C SER A 242 -77.08 -13.85 27.24
N TRP A 243 -76.08 -13.00 27.44
CA TRP A 243 -75.47 -12.16 26.39
C TRP A 243 -74.57 -12.94 25.42
N LEU A 244 -74.13 -14.13 25.80
CA LEU A 244 -73.38 -15.06 24.93
C LEU A 244 -74.31 -15.95 24.08
N ILE A 245 -75.56 -16.16 24.53
CA ILE A 245 -76.57 -17.00 23.86
C ILE A 245 -77.57 -16.17 23.04
N SER A 246 -77.97 -15.02 23.57
CA SER A 246 -79.01 -14.18 22.98
C SER A 246 -78.49 -13.47 21.75
N THR A 247 -79.09 -13.81 20.60
CA THR A 247 -78.80 -13.23 19.29
C THR A 247 -78.94 -11.70 19.29
N LYS A 248 -79.75 -11.12 20.18
CA LYS A 248 -79.96 -9.67 20.30
C LYS A 248 -78.73 -8.91 20.81
N TYR A 249 -77.96 -9.51 21.72
CA TYR A 249 -76.75 -8.89 22.30
C TYR A 249 -75.49 -9.27 21.54
N LEU A 250 -75.47 -10.46 20.92
CA LEU A 250 -74.35 -10.91 20.12
C LEU A 250 -74.33 -10.27 18.72
N SER A 251 -75.49 -9.89 18.17
CA SER A 251 -75.58 -9.33 16.81
C SER A 251 -74.79 -8.04 16.60
N PRO A 252 -74.85 -7.01 17.48
CA PRO A 252 -74.00 -5.82 17.33
C PRO A 252 -72.50 -6.13 17.45
N LEU A 253 -72.12 -7.06 18.35
CA LEU A 253 -70.73 -7.47 18.54
C LEU A 253 -70.19 -8.23 17.32
N VAL A 254 -70.98 -9.16 16.77
CA VAL A 254 -70.65 -9.90 15.54
C VAL A 254 -70.59 -8.97 14.35
N MET A 255 -71.44 -7.93 14.30
CA MET A 255 -71.39 -6.90 13.26
C MET A 255 -70.11 -6.06 13.36
N GLU A 256 -69.72 -5.61 14.57
CA GLU A 256 -68.48 -4.85 14.77
C GLU A 256 -67.23 -5.71 14.46
N TYR A 257 -67.21 -6.97 14.90
CA TYR A 257 -66.13 -7.89 14.51
C TYR A 257 -66.16 -8.18 13.01
N GLY A 258 -67.34 -8.26 12.38
CA GLY A 258 -67.47 -8.38 10.94
C GLY A 258 -66.88 -7.18 10.20
N GLU A 259 -67.20 -5.96 10.64
CA GLU A 259 -66.63 -4.72 10.10
C GLU A 259 -65.12 -4.64 10.35
N GLN A 260 -64.64 -5.08 11.52
CA GLN A 260 -63.22 -5.10 11.83
C GLN A 260 -62.45 -6.16 11.04
N ILE A 261 -63.05 -7.33 10.81
CA ILE A 261 -62.52 -8.36 9.91
C ILE A 261 -62.48 -7.83 8.48
N GLU A 262 -63.55 -7.18 8.00
CA GLU A 262 -63.59 -6.59 6.65
C GLU A 262 -62.53 -5.49 6.49
N LYS A 263 -62.33 -4.64 7.50
CA LYS A 263 -61.24 -3.64 7.53
C LYS A 263 -59.86 -4.31 7.49
N LEU A 264 -59.66 -5.39 8.25
CA LEU A 264 -58.40 -6.15 8.26
C LEU A 264 -58.18 -6.87 6.92
N GLU A 265 -59.20 -7.44 6.32
CA GLU A 265 -59.17 -8.06 4.99
C GLU A 265 -58.86 -7.03 3.91
N ALA A 266 -59.49 -5.85 3.95
CA ALA A 266 -59.20 -4.74 3.06
C ALA A 266 -57.74 -4.29 3.19
N ASN A 267 -57.24 -4.11 4.42
CA ASN A 267 -55.84 -3.78 4.67
C ASN A 267 -54.88 -4.88 4.17
N LEU A 268 -55.22 -6.17 4.38
CA LEU A 268 -54.44 -7.29 3.87
C LEU A 268 -54.40 -7.30 2.33
N THR A 269 -55.51 -7.01 1.66
CA THR A 269 -55.52 -6.92 0.18
C THR A 269 -54.69 -5.74 -0.32
N MET A 270 -54.69 -4.61 0.40
CA MET A 270 -53.85 -3.45 0.09
C MET A 270 -52.37 -3.79 0.26
N TYR A 271 -51.97 -4.37 1.39
CA TYR A 271 -50.58 -4.78 1.62
C TYR A 271 -50.11 -5.85 0.63
N LYS A 272 -50.96 -6.80 0.25
CA LYS A 272 -50.64 -7.76 -0.81
C LYS A 272 -50.35 -7.07 -2.14
N LYS A 273 -51.18 -6.10 -2.54
CA LYS A 273 -50.95 -5.31 -3.76
C LYS A 273 -49.68 -4.46 -3.67
N GLU A 274 -49.38 -3.87 -2.52
CA GLU A 274 -48.14 -3.10 -2.31
C GLU A 274 -46.92 -4.01 -2.35
N PHE A 275 -47.01 -5.20 -1.74
CA PHE A 275 -45.96 -6.21 -1.79
C PHE A 275 -45.73 -6.72 -3.22
N GLU A 276 -46.79 -6.98 -4.00
CA GLU A 276 -46.67 -7.33 -5.41
C GLU A 276 -46.01 -6.22 -6.24
N LYS A 277 -46.37 -4.95 -6.01
CA LYS A 277 -45.72 -3.81 -6.67
C LYS A 277 -44.23 -3.72 -6.30
N ALA A 278 -43.90 -3.86 -5.02
CA ALA A 278 -42.52 -3.85 -4.56
C ALA A 278 -41.73 -5.04 -5.14
N SER A 279 -42.34 -6.22 -5.18
CA SER A 279 -41.76 -7.43 -5.78
C SER A 279 -41.49 -7.25 -7.27
N ASN A 280 -42.44 -6.69 -8.02
CA ASN A 280 -42.27 -6.41 -9.43
C ASN A 280 -41.16 -5.38 -9.68
N TYR A 281 -41.13 -4.31 -8.88
CA TYR A 281 -40.06 -3.31 -8.94
C TYR A 281 -38.68 -3.91 -8.63
N CYS A 282 -38.58 -4.76 -7.61
CA CYS A 282 -37.35 -5.50 -7.31
C CYS A 282 -36.95 -6.43 -8.46
N SER A 283 -37.91 -7.13 -9.09
CA SER A 283 -37.63 -7.97 -10.25
C SER A 283 -37.13 -7.15 -11.43
N GLU A 284 -37.73 -5.99 -11.71
CA GLU A 284 -37.28 -5.06 -12.75
C GLU A 284 -35.84 -4.58 -12.47
N LEU A 285 -35.56 -4.15 -11.24
CA LEU A 285 -34.22 -3.75 -10.82
C LEU A 285 -33.20 -4.89 -10.96
N ILE A 286 -33.58 -6.13 -10.62
CA ILE A 286 -32.71 -7.30 -10.80
C ILE A 286 -32.41 -7.49 -12.29
N THR A 287 -33.43 -7.49 -13.16
CA THR A 287 -33.21 -7.65 -14.62
C THR A 287 -32.43 -6.50 -15.24
N GLU A 288 -32.61 -5.27 -14.76
CA GLU A 288 -31.84 -4.11 -15.18
C GLU A 288 -30.37 -4.27 -14.74
N ASN A 289 -30.15 -4.69 -13.50
CA ASN A 289 -28.81 -4.90 -12.95
C ASN A 289 -28.09 -6.04 -13.69
N GLU A 290 -28.76 -7.15 -13.97
CA GLU A 290 -28.23 -8.23 -14.80
C GLU A 290 -27.85 -7.74 -16.21
N ASN A 291 -28.70 -6.92 -16.84
CA ASN A 291 -28.41 -6.33 -18.16
C ASN A 291 -27.24 -5.32 -18.10
N LEU A 292 -27.13 -4.53 -17.02
CA LEU A 292 -26.00 -3.64 -16.80
C LEU A 292 -24.70 -4.42 -16.59
N HIS A 293 -24.74 -5.51 -15.82
CA HIS A 293 -23.61 -6.43 -15.67
C HIS A 293 -23.23 -7.07 -17.00
N GLU A 294 -24.20 -7.53 -17.81
CA GLU A 294 -23.91 -8.10 -19.13
C GLU A 294 -23.28 -7.07 -20.09
N LYS A 295 -23.75 -5.81 -20.04
CA LYS A 295 -23.14 -4.70 -20.80
C LYS A 295 -21.74 -4.37 -20.29
N LEU A 296 -21.55 -4.32 -18.97
CA LEU A 296 -20.24 -4.12 -18.35
C LEU A 296 -19.29 -5.25 -18.75
N ASP A 297 -19.73 -6.51 -18.71
CA ASP A 297 -18.91 -7.65 -19.11
C ASP A 297 -18.54 -7.59 -20.58
N LYS A 298 -19.45 -7.19 -21.47
CA LYS A 298 -19.15 -6.98 -22.90
C LYS A 298 -18.15 -5.85 -23.13
N LEU A 299 -18.23 -4.75 -22.38
CA LEU A 299 -17.28 -3.63 -22.45
C LEU A 299 -15.93 -3.97 -21.82
N THR A 300 -15.94 -4.70 -20.70
CA THR A 300 -14.77 -5.09 -19.91
C THR A 300 -14.00 -6.20 -20.60
N SER A 301 -14.70 -7.18 -21.19
CA SER A 301 -14.10 -8.26 -22.00
C SER A 301 -13.53 -7.78 -23.35
N GLY A 302 -13.83 -6.54 -23.76
CA GLY A 302 -13.57 -6.06 -25.12
C GLY A 302 -12.11 -5.73 -25.45
N SER A 303 -11.28 -5.28 -24.49
CA SER A 303 -9.84 -5.03 -24.76
C SER A 303 -9.07 -4.58 -23.52
N SER A 304 -9.69 -3.79 -22.64
CA SER A 304 -8.96 -3.09 -21.57
C SER A 304 -8.58 -4.01 -20.41
N HIS A 305 -9.53 -4.81 -19.91
CA HIS A 305 -9.29 -5.71 -18.78
C HIS A 305 -8.48 -6.94 -19.18
N VAL A 306 -8.55 -7.39 -20.44
CA VAL A 306 -7.70 -8.48 -20.95
C VAL A 306 -6.24 -8.03 -21.01
N LEU A 307 -5.98 -6.79 -21.44
CA LEU A 307 -4.63 -6.22 -21.41
C LEU A 307 -4.15 -6.01 -19.97
N GLU A 308 -4.96 -5.43 -19.10
CA GLU A 308 -4.61 -5.24 -17.69
C GLU A 308 -4.35 -6.57 -16.96
N ARG A 309 -5.19 -7.58 -17.21
CA ARG A 309 -4.98 -8.95 -16.72
C ARG A 309 -3.69 -9.56 -17.27
N SER A 310 -3.40 -9.40 -18.56
CA SER A 310 -2.16 -9.92 -19.14
C SER A 310 -0.91 -9.22 -18.59
N VAL A 311 -1.00 -7.91 -18.31
CA VAL A 311 0.10 -7.12 -17.72
C VAL A 311 0.31 -7.49 -16.26
N THR A 312 -0.77 -7.69 -15.50
CA THR A 312 -0.69 -8.14 -14.10
C THR A 312 -0.18 -9.57 -14.00
N GLU A 313 -0.59 -10.47 -14.89
CA GLU A 313 -0.04 -11.84 -14.97
C GLU A 313 1.46 -11.80 -15.31
N GLN A 314 1.88 -11.02 -16.31
CA GLN A 314 3.32 -10.82 -16.60
C GLN A 314 4.09 -10.23 -15.42
N ARG A 315 3.48 -9.32 -14.65
CA ARG A 315 4.10 -8.74 -13.46
C ARG A 315 4.25 -9.78 -12.35
N ILE A 316 3.27 -10.64 -12.15
CA ILE A 316 3.31 -11.74 -11.19
C ILE A 316 4.41 -12.74 -11.59
N ASP A 317 4.50 -13.10 -12.88
CA ASP A 317 5.54 -14.00 -13.39
C ASP A 317 6.95 -13.43 -13.18
N LEU A 318 7.12 -12.12 -13.39
CA LEU A 318 8.41 -11.47 -13.15
C LEU A 318 8.76 -11.42 -11.67
N LEU A 319 7.80 -11.10 -10.79
CA LEU A 319 7.99 -11.10 -9.35
C LEU A 319 8.27 -12.50 -8.80
N THR A 320 7.64 -13.54 -9.34
CA THR A 320 7.93 -14.92 -8.95
C THR A 320 9.31 -15.35 -9.40
N ALA A 321 9.76 -14.98 -10.60
CA ALA A 321 11.13 -15.20 -11.05
C ALA A 321 12.16 -14.45 -10.18
N GLU A 322 11.89 -13.20 -9.81
CA GLU A 322 12.74 -12.42 -8.90
C GLU A 322 12.82 -13.08 -7.51
N ASN A 323 11.69 -13.48 -6.94
CA ASN A 323 11.64 -14.20 -5.67
C ASN A 323 12.42 -15.53 -5.72
N LEU A 324 12.36 -16.27 -6.83
CA LEU A 324 13.15 -17.49 -7.00
C LEU A 324 14.65 -17.20 -7.01
N ILE A 325 15.09 -16.12 -7.68
CA ILE A 325 16.50 -15.70 -7.71
C ILE A 325 16.94 -15.27 -6.31
N LEU A 326 16.12 -14.50 -5.59
CA LEU A 326 16.41 -14.08 -4.21
C LEU A 326 16.52 -15.28 -3.26
N LEU A 327 15.61 -16.27 -3.39
CA LEU A 327 15.69 -17.51 -2.62
C LEU A 327 16.98 -18.29 -2.93
N GLU A 328 17.39 -18.34 -4.19
CA GLU A 328 18.64 -19.01 -4.57
C GLU A 328 19.87 -18.25 -4.07
N GLN A 329 19.84 -16.92 -4.07
CA GLN A 329 20.89 -16.09 -3.46
C GLN A 329 21.00 -16.35 -1.95
N ILE A 330 19.88 -16.34 -1.22
CA ILE A 330 19.84 -16.64 0.21
C ILE A 330 20.38 -18.05 0.49
N LYS A 331 20.01 -19.04 -0.32
CA LYS A 331 20.57 -20.40 -0.19
C LYS A 331 22.09 -20.39 -0.42
N SER A 332 22.56 -19.71 -1.46
CA SER A 332 24.00 -19.62 -1.77
C SER A 332 24.79 -18.90 -0.66
N GLU A 333 24.19 -17.91 -0.01
CA GLU A 333 24.80 -17.18 1.10
C GLU A 333 24.80 -18.03 2.38
N LYS A 334 23.72 -18.75 2.68
CA LYS A 334 23.67 -19.73 3.77
C LYS A 334 24.72 -20.82 3.58
N THR A 335 24.89 -21.34 2.37
CA THR A 335 25.94 -22.33 2.10
C THR A 335 27.33 -21.74 2.29
N LYS A 336 27.59 -20.52 1.78
CA LYS A 336 28.89 -19.84 1.98
C LYS A 336 29.20 -19.59 3.45
N SER A 337 28.23 -19.05 4.19
CA SER A 337 28.37 -18.81 5.64
C SER A 337 28.63 -20.11 6.40
N ARG A 338 27.90 -21.17 6.07
CA ARG A 338 28.10 -22.50 6.66
C ARG A 338 29.48 -23.07 6.32
N ASP A 339 29.93 -22.93 5.08
CA ASP A 339 31.26 -23.40 4.65
C ASP A 339 32.37 -22.62 5.38
N THR A 340 32.24 -21.29 5.50
CA THR A 340 33.18 -20.47 6.30
C THR A 340 33.15 -20.83 7.79
N PHE A 341 31.98 -21.16 8.32
CA PHE A 341 31.84 -21.63 9.70
C PHE A 341 32.58 -22.95 9.91
N TYR A 342 32.44 -23.91 8.99
CA TYR A 342 33.17 -25.18 9.08
C TYR A 342 34.68 -25.00 8.94
N THR A 343 35.15 -24.12 8.04
CA THR A 343 36.59 -23.83 7.94
C THR A 343 37.12 -23.19 9.22
N HIS A 344 36.43 -22.19 9.76
CA HIS A 344 36.85 -21.55 11.01
C HIS A 344 36.76 -22.50 12.21
N SER A 345 35.73 -23.35 12.27
CA SER A 345 35.62 -24.38 13.31
C SER A 345 36.79 -25.38 13.24
N ALA A 346 37.22 -25.76 12.04
CA ALA A 346 38.38 -26.63 11.85
C ALA A 346 39.69 -25.94 12.27
N GLU A 347 39.89 -24.67 11.87
CA GLU A 347 41.05 -23.86 12.27
C GLU A 347 41.09 -23.66 13.79
N ILE A 348 39.96 -23.38 14.43
CA ILE A 348 39.87 -23.25 15.90
C ILE A 348 40.23 -24.56 16.58
N GLN A 349 39.77 -25.70 16.05
CA GLN A 349 40.11 -27.00 16.60
C GLN A 349 41.61 -27.30 16.45
N GLU A 350 42.21 -26.99 15.29
CA GLU A 350 43.66 -27.15 15.08
C GLU A 350 44.47 -26.28 16.05
N LEU A 351 44.09 -25.00 16.21
CA LEU A 351 44.74 -24.10 17.16
C LEU A 351 44.59 -24.57 18.61
N LYS A 352 43.42 -25.12 18.96
CA LYS A 352 43.17 -25.72 20.28
C LYS A 352 44.07 -26.92 20.53
N ASP A 353 44.25 -27.79 19.53
CA ASP A 353 45.14 -28.95 19.62
C ASP A 353 46.61 -28.52 19.73
N GLN A 354 47.02 -27.49 18.98
CA GLN A 354 48.37 -26.90 19.11
C GLN A 354 48.60 -26.28 20.50
N LEU A 355 47.61 -25.57 21.03
CA LEU A 355 47.66 -25.00 22.39
C LEU A 355 47.78 -26.10 23.45
N HIS A 356 47.00 -27.18 23.31
CA HIS A 356 47.07 -28.34 24.19
C HIS A 356 48.47 -28.96 24.18
N LEU A 357 49.04 -29.21 22.99
CA LEU A 357 50.39 -29.78 22.85
C LEU A 357 51.47 -28.87 23.47
N LYS A 358 51.34 -27.56 23.32
CA LYS A 358 52.25 -26.59 23.96
C LYS A 358 52.10 -26.59 25.48
N SER A 359 50.88 -26.62 25.99
CA SER A 359 50.59 -26.73 27.43
C SER A 359 51.20 -28.01 28.02
N GLU A 360 51.02 -29.16 27.37
CA GLU A 360 51.66 -30.41 27.79
C GLU A 360 53.19 -30.32 27.82
N ARG A 361 53.80 -29.65 26.83
CA ARG A 361 55.25 -29.45 26.81
C ARG A 361 55.72 -28.50 27.90
N CYS A 362 54.98 -27.42 28.18
CA CYS A 362 55.27 -26.54 29.31
C CYS A 362 55.20 -27.30 30.63
N ASN A 363 54.16 -28.11 30.85
CA ASN A 363 54.01 -28.92 32.07
C ASN A 363 55.16 -29.92 32.23
N LYS A 364 55.63 -30.55 31.14
CA LYS A 364 56.80 -31.44 31.17
C LYS A 364 58.08 -30.70 31.56
N LEU A 365 58.33 -29.52 30.95
CA LEU A 365 59.49 -28.70 31.28
C LEU A 365 59.44 -28.18 32.72
N GLU A 366 58.26 -27.85 33.23
CA GLU A 366 58.06 -27.43 34.62
C GLU A 366 58.34 -28.59 35.59
N GLN A 367 57.92 -29.81 35.26
CA GLN A 367 58.27 -31.01 36.04
C GLN A 367 59.78 -31.28 36.03
N GLU A 368 60.44 -31.17 34.87
CA GLU A 368 61.89 -31.31 34.76
C GLU A 368 62.63 -30.24 35.60
N LEU A 369 62.17 -28.99 35.54
CA LEU A 369 62.70 -27.90 36.36
C LEU A 369 62.55 -28.19 37.85
N MET A 370 61.38 -28.65 38.30
CA MET A 370 61.13 -29.01 39.69
C MET A 370 62.07 -30.13 40.17
N GLN A 371 62.32 -31.15 39.33
CA GLN A 371 63.28 -32.21 39.65
C GLN A 371 64.71 -31.66 39.78
N GLU A 372 65.11 -30.74 38.92
CA GLU A 372 66.46 -30.17 38.96
C GLU A 372 66.66 -29.21 40.15
N VAL A 373 65.61 -28.48 40.53
CA VAL A 373 65.59 -27.70 41.76
C VAL A 373 65.74 -28.60 42.99
N GLN A 374 65.05 -29.74 43.03
CA GLN A 374 65.20 -30.73 44.11
C GLN A 374 66.63 -31.26 44.19
N LYS A 375 67.22 -31.69 43.08
CA LYS A 375 68.63 -32.13 43.05
C LYS A 375 69.60 -31.05 43.52
N ASN A 376 69.39 -29.80 43.12
CA ASN A 376 70.21 -28.68 43.58
C ASN A 376 70.08 -28.44 45.09
N GLN A 377 68.88 -28.60 45.65
CA GLN A 377 68.68 -28.52 47.10
C GLN A 377 69.41 -29.65 47.83
N GLU A 378 69.33 -30.89 47.33
CA GLU A 378 70.07 -32.04 47.88
C GLU A 378 71.59 -31.81 47.84
N LEU A 379 72.11 -31.34 46.70
CA LEU A 379 73.53 -30.99 46.55
C LEU A 379 73.96 -29.89 47.52
N LYS A 380 73.12 -28.87 47.72
CA LYS A 380 73.37 -27.79 48.68
C LYS A 380 73.45 -28.31 50.11
N ILE A 381 72.50 -29.16 50.52
CA ILE A 381 72.53 -29.82 51.85
C ILE A 381 73.80 -30.66 52.00
N SER A 382 74.20 -31.41 50.97
CA SER A 382 75.44 -32.19 50.98
C SER A 382 76.69 -31.30 51.10
N LEU A 383 76.71 -30.16 50.42
CA LEU A 383 77.81 -29.20 50.46
C LEU A 383 77.93 -28.52 51.83
N ASP A 384 76.81 -28.14 52.45
CA ASP A 384 76.80 -27.56 53.79
C ASP A 384 77.23 -28.59 54.85
N ARG A 385 76.88 -29.88 54.68
CA ARG A 385 77.40 -30.99 55.50
C ARG A 385 78.93 -31.10 55.37
N LEU A 386 79.45 -31.11 54.15
CA LEU A 386 80.91 -31.17 53.94
C LEU A 386 81.64 -29.95 54.49
N LYS A 387 81.06 -28.74 54.38
CA LYS A 387 81.64 -27.52 54.98
C LYS A 387 81.74 -27.61 56.50
N SER A 388 80.70 -28.11 57.17
CA SER A 388 80.74 -28.30 58.63
C SER A 388 81.72 -29.42 59.05
N GLU A 389 81.87 -30.48 58.25
CA GLU A 389 82.91 -31.51 58.47
C GLU A 389 84.34 -30.96 58.26
N ASN A 390 84.53 -30.04 57.32
CA ASN A 390 85.83 -29.46 57.01
C ASN A 390 86.25 -28.37 58.02
N GLN A 391 85.30 -27.58 58.55
CA GLN A 391 85.54 -26.62 59.64
C GLN A 391 86.11 -27.27 60.91
N ASN A 392 85.89 -28.57 61.12
CA ASN A 392 86.36 -29.30 62.30
C ASN A 392 87.77 -29.90 62.15
N LYS A 393 88.43 -29.81 60.99
CA LYS A 393 89.67 -30.57 60.72
C LYS A 393 90.95 -29.78 60.51
N ILE A 394 90.94 -28.44 60.46
CA ILE A 394 92.10 -27.77 59.87
C ILE A 394 92.51 -26.48 60.59
N ALA A 395 93.61 -26.56 61.34
CA ALA A 395 94.25 -25.41 61.97
C ALA A 395 95.73 -25.18 61.56
N LEU A 396 96.38 -26.03 60.76
CA LEU A 396 97.80 -25.77 60.41
C LEU A 396 98.28 -26.31 59.04
N THR A 397 97.52 -27.14 58.34
CA THR A 397 97.84 -27.61 56.97
C THR A 397 97.05 -26.90 55.87
N GLU A 398 96.16 -25.97 56.24
CA GLU A 398 95.28 -25.24 55.32
C GLU A 398 95.92 -24.00 54.70
N TYR A 399 96.89 -23.37 55.36
CA TYR A 399 97.48 -22.12 54.87
C TYR A 399 98.40 -22.34 53.66
N GLU A 400 99.06 -23.49 53.57
CA GLU A 400 99.88 -23.87 52.41
C GLU A 400 99.02 -24.34 51.22
N ASN A 401 97.90 -25.01 51.50
CA ASN A 401 96.93 -25.42 50.47
C ASN A 401 96.03 -24.25 50.00
N LYS A 402 95.76 -23.24 50.82
CA LYS A 402 95.07 -22.00 50.41
C LYS A 402 95.90 -21.17 49.42
N LEU A 403 97.22 -21.14 49.57
CA LEU A 403 98.12 -20.44 48.65
C LEU A 403 98.22 -21.11 47.27
N SER A 404 98.06 -22.43 47.19
CA SER A 404 97.99 -23.16 45.91
C SER A 404 96.57 -23.18 45.33
N ALA A 405 95.53 -23.21 46.17
CA ALA A 405 94.12 -23.12 45.77
C ALA A 405 93.77 -21.73 45.20
N LEU A 406 94.23 -20.64 45.82
CA LEU A 406 94.03 -19.27 45.31
C LEU A 406 94.68 -19.04 43.94
N LYS A 407 95.82 -19.69 43.66
CA LYS A 407 96.45 -19.66 42.34
C LYS A 407 95.66 -20.45 41.30
N LYS A 408 95.01 -21.54 41.71
CA LYS A 408 94.16 -22.34 40.82
C LYS A 408 92.82 -21.65 40.56
N GLU A 409 92.19 -21.07 41.59
CA GLU A 409 90.98 -20.26 41.51
C GLU A 409 91.17 -19.02 40.63
N HIS A 410 92.33 -18.36 40.70
CA HIS A 410 92.64 -17.25 39.80
C HIS A 410 92.75 -17.70 38.33
N ASN A 411 93.30 -18.88 38.06
CA ASN A 411 93.36 -19.42 36.69
C ASN A 411 92.00 -19.93 36.21
N ASP A 412 91.19 -20.52 37.10
CA ASP A 412 89.85 -21.00 36.79
C ASP A 412 88.89 -19.82 36.51
N THR A 413 89.00 -18.70 37.24
CA THR A 413 88.24 -17.47 36.96
C THR A 413 88.67 -16.80 35.64
N ILE A 414 89.95 -16.82 35.28
CA ILE A 414 90.42 -16.38 33.96
C ILE A 414 89.79 -17.25 32.85
N ALA A 415 89.76 -18.57 33.03
CA ALA A 415 89.14 -19.49 32.07
C ALA A 415 87.61 -19.30 31.98
N GLU A 416 86.93 -19.03 33.08
CA GLU A 416 85.50 -18.69 33.10
C GLU A 416 85.21 -17.36 32.42
N HIS A 417 86.07 -16.35 32.60
CA HIS A 417 85.96 -15.07 31.91
C HIS A 417 86.20 -15.19 30.40
N GLU A 418 87.16 -16.03 29.97
CA GLU A 418 87.36 -16.33 28.55
C GLU A 418 86.16 -17.07 27.94
N LYS A 419 85.58 -18.02 28.68
CA LYS A 419 84.37 -18.72 28.26
C LYS A 419 83.15 -17.79 28.16
N ALA A 420 82.92 -16.96 29.18
CA ALA A 420 81.84 -15.98 29.17
C ALA A 420 82.01 -14.93 28.05
N LYS A 421 83.25 -14.56 27.74
CA LYS A 421 83.56 -13.70 26.59
C LYS A 421 83.17 -14.36 25.27
N ILE A 422 83.50 -15.64 25.08
CA ILE A 422 83.11 -16.41 23.89
C ILE A 422 81.59 -16.55 23.81
N ASP A 423 80.92 -16.87 24.92
CA ASP A 423 79.47 -17.02 24.99
C ASP A 423 78.77 -15.70 24.61
N LEU A 424 79.19 -14.56 25.18
CA LEU A 424 78.70 -13.24 24.81
C LEU A 424 78.98 -12.89 23.35
N GLN A 425 80.11 -13.34 22.80
CA GLN A 425 80.45 -13.14 21.38
C GLN A 425 79.50 -13.94 20.47
N THR A 426 79.18 -15.18 20.84
CA THR A 426 78.21 -16.01 20.12
C THR A 426 76.79 -15.48 20.23
N GLU A 427 76.42 -14.93 21.39
CA GLU A 427 75.10 -14.33 21.61
C GLU A 427 74.95 -13.03 20.82
N LEU A 428 76.01 -12.20 20.75
CA LEU A 428 76.08 -11.02 19.90
C LEU A 428 75.91 -11.38 18.41
N GLU A 429 76.59 -12.43 17.93
CA GLU A 429 76.44 -12.93 16.55
C GLU A 429 75.03 -13.47 16.26
N SER A 430 74.38 -14.11 17.23
CA SER A 430 72.99 -14.56 17.09
C SER A 430 72.02 -13.37 17.01
N CYS A 431 72.24 -12.34 17.83
CA CYS A 431 71.46 -11.11 17.84
C CYS A 431 71.58 -10.34 16.51
N TYR A 432 72.77 -10.32 15.91
CA TYR A 432 72.95 -9.75 14.57
C TYR A 432 72.16 -10.50 13.49
N LYS A 433 72.10 -11.84 13.54
CA LYS A 433 71.28 -12.63 12.62
C LYS A 433 69.78 -12.38 12.82
N ASP A 434 69.32 -12.28 14.05
CA ASP A 434 67.90 -11.99 14.35
C ASP A 434 67.50 -10.59 13.86
N LYS A 435 68.38 -9.60 14.00
CA LYS A 435 68.18 -8.26 13.45
C LYS A 435 68.08 -8.26 11.92
N GLU A 436 68.91 -9.06 11.24
CA GLU A 436 68.88 -9.21 9.78
C GLU A 436 67.58 -9.90 9.31
N MET A 437 67.13 -10.93 10.02
CA MET A 437 65.85 -11.60 9.75
C MET A 437 64.65 -10.67 9.98
N SER A 438 64.66 -9.86 11.04
CA SER A 438 63.62 -8.87 11.33
C SER A 438 63.52 -7.79 10.25
N LEU A 439 64.67 -7.28 9.76
CA LEU A 439 64.71 -6.32 8.66
C LEU A 439 64.16 -6.92 7.35
N SER A 440 64.44 -8.20 7.08
CA SER A 440 63.90 -8.92 5.93
C SER A 440 62.36 -9.07 5.99
N VAL A 441 61.82 -9.44 7.17
CA VAL A 441 60.37 -9.52 7.39
C VAL A 441 59.71 -8.15 7.28
N GLN A 442 60.35 -7.10 7.81
CA GLN A 442 59.87 -5.72 7.71
C GLN A 442 59.77 -5.25 6.26
N ALA A 443 60.74 -5.59 5.41
CA ALA A 443 60.71 -5.29 3.98
C ALA A 443 59.55 -6.02 3.26
N GLN A 444 59.33 -7.31 3.55
CA GLN A 444 58.20 -8.06 2.99
C GLN A 444 56.83 -7.50 3.42
N CYS A 445 56.70 -7.08 4.67
CA CYS A 445 55.49 -6.43 5.18
C CYS A 445 55.23 -5.11 4.44
N LYS A 446 56.27 -4.30 4.21
CA LYS A 446 56.16 -3.04 3.46
C LYS A 446 55.68 -3.28 2.02
N ASP A 447 56.27 -4.23 1.31
CA ASP A 447 55.86 -4.60 -0.05
C ASP A 447 54.42 -5.14 -0.11
N LYS A 448 53.97 -5.85 0.93
CA LYS A 448 52.59 -6.34 1.04
C LYS A 448 51.60 -5.19 1.26
N ILE A 449 51.95 -4.23 2.12
CA ILE A 449 51.15 -3.02 2.36
C ILE A 449 51.02 -2.18 1.08
N GLU A 450 52.12 -1.98 0.35
CA GLU A 450 52.09 -1.22 -0.91
C GLU A 450 51.22 -1.90 -1.98
N ARG A 451 51.27 -3.24 -2.08
CA ARG A 451 50.36 -4.00 -2.95
C ARG A 451 48.89 -3.85 -2.54
N MET A 452 48.58 -3.90 -1.25
CA MET A 452 47.22 -3.67 -0.75
C MET A 452 46.74 -2.24 -1.00
N HIS A 453 47.61 -1.23 -0.85
CA HIS A 453 47.26 0.14 -1.20
C HIS A 453 46.97 0.32 -2.69
N ALA A 454 47.73 -0.36 -3.56
CA ALA A 454 47.49 -0.34 -5.00
C ALA A 454 46.12 -0.98 -5.36
N THR A 455 45.75 -2.10 -4.73
CA THR A 455 44.43 -2.73 -4.96
C THR A 455 43.30 -1.85 -4.43
N ILE A 456 43.43 -1.26 -3.24
CA ILE A 456 42.45 -0.32 -2.68
C ILE A 456 42.27 0.91 -3.60
N LYS A 457 43.37 1.45 -4.15
CA LYS A 457 43.31 2.58 -5.09
C LYS A 457 42.58 2.19 -6.38
N GLY A 458 42.83 0.98 -6.90
CA GLY A 458 42.11 0.44 -8.06
C GLY A 458 40.62 0.23 -7.80
N LEU A 459 40.25 -0.29 -6.64
CA LEU A 459 38.84 -0.44 -6.23
C LEU A 459 38.15 0.92 -6.10
N LYS A 460 38.79 1.92 -5.47
CA LYS A 460 38.25 3.28 -5.38
C LYS A 460 38.01 3.93 -6.74
N ALA A 461 38.86 3.67 -7.74
CA ALA A 461 38.65 4.17 -9.10
C ALA A 461 37.40 3.54 -9.74
N LYS A 462 37.23 2.21 -9.62
CA LYS A 462 36.04 1.51 -10.10
C LYS A 462 34.75 1.98 -9.42
N THR A 463 34.77 2.23 -8.11
CA THR A 463 33.61 2.78 -7.39
C THR A 463 33.17 4.12 -7.97
N ARG A 464 34.12 5.02 -8.29
CA ARG A 464 33.81 6.31 -8.94
C ARG A 464 33.25 6.14 -10.34
N GLU A 465 33.75 5.17 -11.11
CA GLU A 465 33.17 4.85 -12.42
C GLU A 465 31.71 4.40 -12.28
N TYR A 466 31.41 3.52 -11.33
CA TYR A 466 30.04 3.10 -11.03
C TYR A 466 29.13 4.25 -10.57
N GLU A 467 29.64 5.20 -9.78
CA GLU A 467 28.89 6.41 -9.40
C GLU A 467 28.55 7.30 -10.60
N ILE A 468 29.48 7.41 -11.57
CA ILE A 468 29.24 8.16 -12.80
C ILE A 468 28.21 7.44 -13.68
N THR A 469 28.30 6.10 -13.81
CA THR A 469 27.29 5.34 -14.56
C THR A 469 25.92 5.39 -13.90
N ASN A 470 25.86 5.30 -12.57
CA ASN A 470 24.61 5.42 -11.82
C ASN A 470 23.99 6.80 -11.99
N ARG A 471 24.76 7.89 -11.97
CA ARG A 471 24.25 9.23 -12.27
C ARG A 471 23.66 9.33 -13.67
N LYS A 472 24.32 8.76 -14.68
CA LYS A 472 23.80 8.72 -16.06
C LYS A 472 22.52 7.90 -16.17
N LEU A 473 22.43 6.76 -15.49
CA LEU A 473 21.21 5.95 -15.44
C LEU A 473 20.06 6.71 -14.78
N LEU A 474 20.34 7.43 -13.70
CA LEU A 474 19.35 8.23 -12.97
C LEU A 474 18.83 9.41 -13.83
N GLU A 475 19.71 10.03 -14.62
CA GLU A 475 19.34 11.05 -15.59
C GLU A 475 18.50 10.47 -16.75
N ALA A 476 18.87 9.28 -17.26
CA ALA A 476 18.07 8.56 -18.25
C ALA A 476 16.67 8.20 -17.71
N LEU A 477 16.57 7.78 -16.45
CA LEU A 477 15.28 7.50 -15.79
C LEU A 477 14.38 8.75 -15.69
N LYS A 478 14.96 9.91 -15.38
CA LYS A 478 14.22 11.18 -15.39
C LYS A 478 13.69 11.52 -16.79
N ILE A 479 14.50 11.30 -17.83
CA ILE A 479 14.08 11.52 -19.22
C ILE A 479 12.93 10.56 -19.58
N THR A 480 13.02 9.28 -19.22
CA THR A 480 11.95 8.31 -19.49
C THR A 480 10.65 8.64 -18.75
N GLN A 481 10.74 9.09 -17.50
CA GLN A 481 9.58 9.51 -16.72
C GLN A 481 8.89 10.75 -17.34
N ASN A 482 9.68 11.72 -17.82
CA ASN A 482 9.14 12.89 -18.52
C ASN A 482 8.47 12.49 -19.84
N MET A 483 9.04 11.54 -20.59
CA MET A 483 8.42 11.02 -21.82
C MET A 483 7.10 10.29 -21.52
N GLU A 484 7.05 9.51 -20.44
CA GLU A 484 5.82 8.82 -20.01
C GLU A 484 4.73 9.81 -19.61
N TYR A 485 5.07 10.85 -18.84
CA TYR A 485 4.13 11.92 -18.49
C TYR A 485 3.56 12.60 -19.74
N LEU A 486 4.42 12.95 -20.70
CA LEU A 486 3.98 13.58 -21.96
C LEU A 486 3.08 12.64 -22.78
N SER A 487 3.40 11.34 -22.82
CA SER A 487 2.59 10.32 -23.48
C SER A 487 1.22 10.16 -22.81
N GLN A 488 1.16 10.18 -21.48
CA GLN A 488 -0.10 10.14 -20.73
C GLN A 488 -0.95 11.38 -20.99
N GLU A 489 -0.34 12.58 -21.03
CA GLU A 489 -1.04 13.82 -21.36
C GLU A 489 -1.62 13.78 -22.79
N GLN A 490 -0.84 13.29 -23.76
CA GLN A 490 -1.33 13.10 -25.12
C GLN A 490 -2.51 12.13 -25.16
N MET A 491 -2.43 11.01 -24.43
CA MET A 491 -3.51 10.03 -24.38
C MET A 491 -4.79 10.61 -23.74
N GLN A 492 -4.67 11.43 -22.70
CA GLN A 492 -5.80 12.15 -22.11
C GLN A 492 -6.44 13.12 -23.12
N ARG A 493 -5.62 13.87 -23.87
CA ARG A 493 -6.12 14.75 -24.95
C ARG A 493 -6.85 13.96 -26.05
N PHE A 494 -6.35 12.79 -26.42
CA PHE A 494 -7.03 11.91 -27.37
C PHE A 494 -8.39 11.44 -26.86
N ARG A 495 -8.50 11.04 -25.59
CA ARG A 495 -9.79 10.67 -24.98
C ARG A 495 -10.79 11.82 -24.99
N LEU A 496 -10.36 13.02 -24.61
CA LEU A 496 -11.23 14.21 -24.65
C LEU A 496 -11.66 14.54 -26.08
N ASN A 497 -10.75 14.43 -27.06
CA ASN A 497 -11.10 14.62 -28.47
C ASN A 497 -12.10 13.55 -28.96
N GLU A 498 -11.93 12.29 -28.54
CA GLU A 498 -12.85 11.21 -28.86
C GLU A 498 -14.25 11.48 -28.29
N GLU A 499 -14.36 11.92 -27.04
CA GLU A 499 -15.63 12.34 -26.44
C GLU A 499 -16.30 13.49 -27.21
N VAL A 500 -15.51 14.48 -27.65
CA VAL A 500 -16.02 15.59 -28.47
C VAL A 500 -16.53 15.09 -29.82
N VAL A 501 -15.79 14.18 -30.47
CA VAL A 501 -16.21 13.56 -31.74
C VAL A 501 -17.50 12.77 -31.56
N GLN A 502 -17.62 11.97 -30.49
CA GLN A 502 -18.85 11.24 -30.16
C GLN A 502 -20.04 12.19 -29.96
N LYS A 503 -19.87 13.28 -29.21
CA LYS A 503 -20.90 14.32 -29.04
C LYS A 503 -21.31 14.98 -30.35
N ILE A 504 -20.37 15.21 -31.28
CA ILE A 504 -20.67 15.75 -32.62
C ILE A 504 -21.45 14.72 -33.44
N LEU A 505 -21.05 13.45 -33.42
CA LEU A 505 -21.74 12.36 -34.12
C LEU A 505 -23.18 12.19 -33.62
N GLU A 506 -23.40 12.22 -32.30
CA GLU A 506 -24.73 12.17 -31.72
C GLU A 506 -25.61 13.35 -32.15
N LYS A 507 -25.07 14.58 -32.14
CA LYS A 507 -25.78 15.77 -32.63
C LYS A 507 -26.15 15.63 -34.10
N HIS A 508 -25.22 15.15 -34.92
CA HIS A 508 -25.45 14.92 -36.33
C HIS A 508 -26.52 13.84 -36.57
N SER A 509 -26.51 12.76 -35.80
CA SER A 509 -27.53 11.71 -35.85
C SER A 509 -28.93 12.25 -35.54
N LYS A 510 -29.06 13.02 -34.43
CA LYS A 510 -30.32 13.68 -34.05
C LYS A 510 -30.81 14.64 -35.15
N SER A 511 -29.92 15.43 -35.73
CA SER A 511 -30.25 16.33 -36.84
C SER A 511 -30.67 15.56 -38.11
N ALA A 512 -29.98 14.47 -38.45
CA ALA A 512 -30.32 13.62 -39.59
C ALA A 512 -31.72 12.98 -39.42
N GLU A 513 -32.08 12.58 -38.20
CA GLU A 513 -33.41 12.07 -37.89
C GLU A 513 -34.49 13.14 -38.02
N GLN A 514 -34.25 14.37 -37.52
CA GLN A 514 -35.14 15.51 -37.73
C GLN A 514 -35.31 15.81 -39.22
N HIS A 515 -34.23 15.81 -40.01
CA HIS A 515 -34.30 15.96 -41.46
C HIS A 515 -35.13 14.86 -42.13
N LYS A 516 -34.99 13.60 -41.70
CA LYS A 516 -35.80 12.48 -42.19
C LYS A 516 -37.29 12.71 -41.89
N GLN A 517 -37.62 13.17 -40.68
CA GLN A 517 -39.00 13.51 -40.30
C GLN A 517 -39.56 14.67 -41.14
N ILE A 518 -38.82 15.75 -41.31
CA ILE A 518 -39.23 16.90 -42.14
C ILE A 518 -39.42 16.47 -43.60
N LYS A 519 -38.49 15.68 -44.15
CA LYS A 519 -38.60 15.14 -45.51
C LYS A 519 -39.85 14.29 -45.70
N ASN A 520 -40.21 13.47 -44.70
CA ASN A 520 -41.44 12.67 -44.73
C ASN A 520 -42.69 13.56 -44.66
N LYS A 521 -42.71 14.58 -43.79
CA LYS A 521 -43.81 15.56 -43.75
C LYS A 521 -43.99 16.26 -45.10
N LEU A 522 -42.89 16.72 -45.72
CA LEU A 522 -42.93 17.34 -47.05
C LEU A 522 -43.44 16.38 -48.13
N LYS A 523 -43.07 15.09 -48.10
CA LYS A 523 -43.62 14.09 -49.02
C LYS A 523 -45.13 13.95 -48.86
N ILE A 524 -45.62 13.90 -47.62
CA ILE A 524 -47.06 13.82 -47.33
C ILE A 524 -47.78 15.07 -47.83
N TYR A 525 -47.27 16.28 -47.56
CA TYR A 525 -47.86 17.52 -48.06
C TYR A 525 -47.86 17.59 -49.58
N LYS A 526 -46.75 17.21 -50.24
CA LYS A 526 -46.67 17.16 -51.70
C LYS A 526 -47.71 16.19 -52.28
N LYS A 527 -47.90 15.03 -51.66
CA LYS A 527 -48.92 14.07 -52.07
C LYS A 527 -50.34 14.64 -51.89
N LYS A 528 -50.67 15.19 -50.71
CA LYS A 528 -51.97 15.83 -50.46
C LYS A 528 -52.29 16.92 -51.48
N LEU A 529 -51.31 17.79 -51.76
CA LEU A 529 -51.49 18.87 -52.74
C LEU A 529 -51.69 18.33 -54.16
N SER A 530 -50.97 17.25 -54.52
CA SER A 530 -51.15 16.56 -55.80
C SER A 530 -52.53 15.91 -55.91
N ASP A 531 -53.01 15.28 -54.84
CA ASP A 531 -54.33 14.64 -54.76
C ASP A 531 -55.45 15.70 -54.84
N GLU A 532 -55.32 16.83 -54.12
CA GLU A 532 -56.26 17.96 -54.20
C GLU A 532 -56.30 18.57 -55.61
N LEU A 533 -55.14 18.71 -56.27
CA LEU A 533 -55.08 19.18 -57.66
C LEU A 533 -55.73 18.18 -58.62
N LEU A 534 -55.58 16.88 -58.37
CA LEU A 534 -56.22 15.83 -59.17
C LEU A 534 -57.75 15.91 -59.01
N CYS A 535 -58.26 15.94 -57.78
CA CYS A 535 -59.69 16.08 -57.51
C CYS A 535 -60.28 17.36 -58.12
N LYS A 536 -59.57 18.50 -58.04
CA LYS A 536 -60.01 19.75 -58.69
C LYS A 536 -60.02 19.63 -60.22
N LYS A 537 -59.03 18.98 -60.82
CA LYS A 537 -59.00 18.72 -62.26
C LYS A 537 -60.15 17.81 -62.69
N GLU A 538 -60.44 16.75 -61.93
CA GLU A 538 -61.58 15.86 -62.17
C GLU A 538 -62.91 16.62 -62.07
N ALA A 539 -63.09 17.46 -61.05
CA ALA A 539 -64.27 18.30 -60.92
C ALA A 539 -64.45 19.27 -62.11
N ILE A 540 -63.37 19.95 -62.54
CA ILE A 540 -63.40 20.81 -63.74
C ILE A 540 -63.75 20.00 -64.99
N ASN A 541 -63.20 18.81 -65.15
CA ASN A 541 -63.51 17.93 -66.28
C ASN A 541 -64.97 17.49 -66.28
N ASN A 542 -65.53 17.15 -65.11
CA ASN A 542 -66.94 16.78 -64.99
C ASN A 542 -67.85 17.96 -65.35
N LEU A 543 -67.60 19.17 -64.81
CA LEU A 543 -68.34 20.37 -65.21
C LEU A 543 -68.20 20.65 -66.72
N ARG A 544 -66.99 20.48 -67.28
CA ARG A 544 -66.75 20.65 -68.72
C ARG A 544 -67.59 19.65 -69.53
N GLN A 545 -67.67 18.40 -69.11
CA GLN A 545 -68.52 17.39 -69.76
C GLN A 545 -70.00 17.72 -69.64
N GLU A 546 -70.47 18.17 -68.48
CA GLU A 546 -71.85 18.62 -68.29
C GLU A 546 -72.20 19.79 -69.23
N PHE A 547 -71.35 20.81 -69.30
CA PHE A 547 -71.54 21.92 -70.23
C PHE A 547 -71.49 21.48 -71.69
N GLU A 548 -70.59 20.56 -72.07
CA GLU A 548 -70.58 20.00 -73.43
C GLU A 548 -71.89 19.27 -73.76
N ILE A 549 -72.45 18.49 -72.82
CA ILE A 549 -73.73 17.80 -73.00
C ILE A 549 -74.86 18.81 -73.17
N GLN A 550 -74.92 19.84 -72.32
CA GLN A 550 -75.93 20.91 -72.41
C GLN A 550 -75.81 21.66 -73.75
N ILE A 551 -74.61 22.00 -74.19
CA ILE A 551 -74.37 22.64 -75.49
C ILE A 551 -74.89 21.73 -76.62
N ARG A 552 -74.59 20.43 -76.59
CA ARG A 552 -75.11 19.48 -77.59
C ARG A 552 -76.64 19.41 -77.59
N GLN A 553 -77.27 19.37 -76.43
CA GLN A 553 -78.74 19.37 -76.30
C GLN A 553 -79.37 20.66 -76.84
N LEU A 554 -78.77 21.81 -76.53
CA LEU A 554 -79.22 23.12 -77.05
C LEU A 554 -79.05 23.19 -78.57
N CYS A 555 -77.91 22.75 -79.11
CA CYS A 555 -77.70 22.68 -80.56
C CYS A 555 -78.71 21.74 -81.25
N ALA A 556 -79.03 20.58 -80.67
CA ALA A 556 -80.04 19.67 -81.21
C ALA A 556 -81.43 20.31 -81.21
N THR A 557 -81.79 21.01 -80.13
CA THR A 557 -83.06 21.74 -80.02
C THR A 557 -83.14 22.88 -81.03
N LEU A 558 -82.05 23.64 -81.21
CA LEU A 558 -81.97 24.70 -82.22
C LEU A 558 -82.14 24.15 -83.63
N LYS A 559 -81.43 23.07 -83.99
CA LYS A 559 -81.61 22.41 -85.30
C LYS A 559 -83.04 21.91 -85.52
N HIS A 560 -83.68 21.36 -84.49
CA HIS A 560 -85.07 20.93 -84.58
C HIS A 560 -86.02 22.12 -84.82
N LYS A 561 -85.83 23.23 -84.10
CA LYS A 561 -86.61 24.46 -84.30
C LYS A 561 -86.37 25.08 -85.68
N GLU A 562 -85.13 25.07 -86.16
CA GLU A 562 -84.78 25.53 -87.51
C GLU A 562 -85.48 24.70 -88.59
N HIS A 563 -85.52 23.37 -88.43
CA HIS A 563 -86.27 22.48 -89.32
C HIS A 563 -87.79 22.74 -89.29
N LEU A 564 -88.36 22.97 -88.10
CA LEU A 564 -89.78 23.34 -87.98
C LEU A 564 -90.09 24.69 -88.64
N LEU A 565 -89.18 25.67 -88.50
CA LEU A 565 -89.31 26.96 -89.20
C LEU A 565 -89.24 26.77 -90.71
N GLN A 566 -88.32 25.94 -91.22
CA GLN A 566 -88.24 25.63 -92.65
C GLN A 566 -89.52 24.97 -93.19
N ILE A 567 -90.11 24.04 -92.43
CA ILE A 567 -91.43 23.45 -92.79
C ILE A 567 -92.50 24.54 -92.80
N SER A 568 -92.59 25.36 -91.75
CA SER A 568 -93.60 26.42 -91.68
C SER A 568 -93.42 27.48 -92.78
N GLU A 569 -92.18 27.78 -93.19
CA GLU A 569 -91.88 28.66 -94.31
C GLU A 569 -92.29 28.03 -95.64
N ALA A 570 -92.08 26.72 -95.82
CA ALA A 570 -92.54 25.98 -96.98
C ALA A 570 -94.08 25.95 -97.06
N ASP A 571 -94.76 25.64 -95.96
CA ASP A 571 -96.24 25.67 -95.85
C ASP A 571 -96.78 27.07 -96.16
N ARG A 572 -96.11 28.13 -95.65
CA ARG A 572 -96.47 29.52 -95.97
C ARG A 572 -96.34 29.81 -97.46
N LEU A 573 -95.25 29.37 -98.09
CA LEU A 573 -95.03 29.54 -99.54
C LEU A 573 -96.03 28.74 -100.36
N GLU A 574 -96.39 27.52 -99.94
CA GLU A 574 -97.44 26.71 -100.57
C GLU A 574 -98.80 27.41 -100.47
N MET A 575 -99.15 27.94 -99.29
CA MET A 575 -100.36 28.73 -99.09
C MET A 575 -100.36 30.02 -99.93
N GLU A 576 -99.22 30.71 -100.04
CA GLU A 576 -99.06 31.88 -100.91
C GLU A 576 -99.25 31.50 -102.39
N ASN A 577 -98.72 30.36 -102.82
CA ASN A 577 -98.90 29.84 -104.17
C ASN A 577 -100.36 29.42 -104.44
N ASP A 578 -101.03 28.76 -103.49
CA ASP A 578 -102.45 28.42 -103.59
C ASP A 578 -103.32 29.68 -103.67
N MET A 579 -102.99 30.72 -102.88
CA MET A 579 -103.66 32.01 -102.95
C MET A 579 -103.43 32.71 -104.29
N GLU A 580 -102.23 32.62 -104.87
CA GLU A 580 -101.94 33.12 -106.21
C GLU A 580 -102.73 32.36 -107.28
N ILE A 581 -102.84 31.02 -107.17
CA ILE A 581 -103.67 30.20 -108.06
C ILE A 581 -105.15 30.59 -107.94
N LEU A 582 -105.68 30.75 -106.73
CA LEU A 582 -107.05 31.19 -106.50
C LEU A 582 -107.28 32.61 -107.03
N TRP A 583 -106.32 33.51 -106.85
CA TRP A 583 -106.38 34.87 -107.37
C TRP A 583 -106.37 34.88 -108.91
N GLN A 584 -105.51 34.09 -109.54
CA GLN A 584 -105.49 33.91 -111.00
C GLN A 584 -106.79 33.28 -111.52
N ALA A 585 -107.34 32.28 -110.82
CA ALA A 585 -108.62 31.66 -111.15
C ALA A 585 -109.76 32.68 -111.06
N ALA A 586 -109.85 33.43 -109.96
CA ALA A 586 -110.85 34.49 -109.78
C ALA A 586 -110.70 35.61 -110.82
N GLN A 587 -109.47 35.96 -111.20
CA GLN A 587 -109.21 36.96 -112.23
C GLN A 587 -109.59 36.45 -113.63
N ASN A 588 -109.32 35.18 -113.93
CA ASN A 588 -109.75 34.52 -115.16
C ASN A 588 -111.29 34.43 -115.22
N GLU A 589 -111.96 34.04 -114.14
CA GLU A 589 -113.42 34.06 -114.04
C GLU A 589 -113.97 35.47 -114.24
N ASN A 590 -113.38 36.48 -113.60
CA ASN A 590 -113.75 37.88 -113.82
C ASN A 590 -113.52 38.33 -115.28
N GLN A 591 -112.46 37.87 -115.94
CA GLN A 591 -112.25 38.13 -117.37
C GLN A 591 -113.31 37.43 -118.23
N VAL A 592 -113.60 36.15 -117.98
CA VAL A 592 -114.67 35.40 -118.66
C VAL A 592 -116.01 36.10 -118.44
N MET A 593 -116.30 36.54 -117.23
CA MET A 593 -117.53 37.26 -116.90
C MET A 593 -117.59 38.62 -117.60
N ARG A 594 -116.48 39.36 -117.68
CA ARG A 594 -116.39 40.57 -118.52
C ARG A 594 -116.56 40.27 -120.01
N GLN A 595 -116.06 39.13 -120.51
CA GLN A 595 -116.28 38.71 -121.90
C GLN A 595 -117.74 38.33 -122.16
N ILE A 596 -118.39 37.62 -121.23
CA ILE A 596 -119.83 37.31 -121.28
C ILE A 596 -120.65 38.59 -121.23
N LEU A 597 -120.33 39.52 -120.33
CA LEU A 597 -120.98 40.83 -120.24
C LEU A 597 -120.78 41.64 -121.53
N LYS A 598 -119.58 41.60 -122.15
CA LYS A 598 -119.37 42.18 -123.49
C LYS A 598 -120.22 41.48 -124.56
N ARG A 599 -120.36 40.14 -124.52
CA ARG A 599 -121.22 39.38 -125.44
C ARG A 599 -122.70 39.74 -125.28
N ILE A 600 -123.18 39.83 -124.04
CA ILE A 600 -124.56 40.24 -123.71
C ILE A 600 -124.77 41.70 -124.13
N SER A 601 -123.81 42.60 -123.88
CA SER A 601 -123.86 43.98 -124.35
C SER A 601 -123.89 44.09 -125.88
N CYS A 602 -123.19 43.22 -126.60
CA CYS A 602 -123.24 43.17 -128.07
C CYS A 602 -124.53 42.51 -128.60
N GLN A 603 -125.15 41.58 -127.86
CA GLN A 603 -126.45 40.99 -128.22
C GLN A 603 -127.64 41.93 -127.93
N CYS A 604 -127.52 42.82 -126.93
CA CYS A 604 -128.53 43.83 -126.61
C CYS A 604 -128.54 45.04 -127.57
N GLN A 605 -127.51 45.24 -128.40
CA GLN A 605 -127.49 46.30 -129.42
C GLN A 605 -128.05 45.90 -130.79
N THR A 606 -128.43 44.63 -130.98
CA THR A 606 -128.97 44.11 -132.26
C THR A 606 -130.45 43.70 -132.21
N ARG A 607 -131.19 44.07 -131.16
CA ARG A 607 -132.60 43.69 -130.97
C ARG A 607 -133.54 44.87 -130.71
N SER A 608 -133.27 45.98 -131.38
CA SER A 608 -134.12 47.17 -131.47
C SER A 608 -134.24 47.58 -132.93
N LEU A 609 -135.18 46.93 -133.65
CA LEU A 609 -135.99 47.43 -134.78
C LEU A 609 -136.82 46.26 -135.33
N LEU A 610 -138.15 46.42 -135.35
CA LEU A 610 -139.25 45.47 -135.68
C LEU A 610 -139.75 44.65 -134.47
N SER A 611 -140.95 44.86 -133.90
CA SER A 611 -142.08 45.76 -134.17
C SER A 611 -143.04 45.66 -132.97
N ASP A 612 -143.85 46.70 -132.74
CA ASP A 612 -145.25 46.62 -132.30
C ASP A 612 -145.64 45.69 -131.12
N ASP A 613 -145.93 46.25 -129.95
CA ASP A 613 -147.28 46.69 -129.55
C ASP A 613 -147.35 46.94 -128.03
N SER A 614 -147.76 48.17 -127.69
CA SER A 614 -148.08 48.77 -126.37
C SER A 614 -146.95 49.06 -125.37
#